data_AF-A0A9E2U1U4-F1
#
_entry.id   AF-A0A9E2U1U4-F1
#
_cell.length_a   1.000
_cell.length_b   1.000
_cell.length_c   1.000
_cell.angle_alpha   90.00
_cell.angle_beta   90.00
_cell.angle_gamma   90.00
#
_symmetry.space_group_name_H-M   'P 1'
#
loop_
_entity.id
_entity.type
_entity.pdbx_description
1 polymer ?
#
loop_
_entity_poly.entity_id
_entity_poly.type
_entity_poly.pdbx_seq_one_letter_code
_entity_poly.pdbx_strand_id
1 'polypeptide(L)' 'MTRTVIVSAVRTPFGRLGGGLKGYAATDLGAAAIRAGLERAGVEPGEV' A
#
# COMPACT_ATOMS: atom_id res chain seq x y z
N MET A 1 9.62 -25.15 -12.40
CA MET A 1 8.65 -24.05 -12.47
C MET A 1 8.64 -23.33 -11.14
N THR A 2 8.69 -22.00 -11.14
CA THR A 2 8.48 -21.16 -9.95
C THR A 2 6.98 -20.96 -9.71
N ARG A 3 6.55 -20.99 -8.45
CA ARG A 3 5.16 -20.77 -8.05
C ARG A 3 5.00 -19.34 -7.54
N THR A 4 4.10 -18.58 -8.17
CA THR A 4 3.77 -17.22 -7.74
C THR A 4 2.79 -17.26 -6.56
N VAL A 5 3.01 -16.40 -5.57
CA VAL A 5 2.17 -16.28 -4.38
C VAL A 5 1.92 -14.81 -4.04
N ILE A 6 0.84 -14.51 -3.30
CA ILE A 6 0.56 -13.19 -2.75
C ILE A 6 1.04 -13.19 -1.29
N VAL A 7 1.96 -12.27 -0.96
CA VAL A 7 2.59 -12.21 0.37
C VAL A 7 1.92 -11.19 1.31
N SER A 8 1.23 -10.19 0.76
CA SER A 8 0.42 -9.25 1.56
C SER A 8 -0.69 -8.62 0.72
N ALA A 9 -1.72 -8.12 1.39
CA ALA A 9 -2.80 -7.35 0.80
C ALA A 9 -3.23 -6.24 1.77
N VAL A 10 -3.13 -5.00 1.32
CA VAL A 10 -3.40 -3.78 2.10
C VAL A 10 -4.04 -2.73 1.21
N ARG A 11 -4.77 -1.79 1.83
CA ARG A 11 -5.42 -0.67 1.14
C ARG A 11 -5.58 0.50 2.10
N THR A 12 -5.74 1.69 1.54
CA THR A 12 -6.26 2.83 2.29
C THR A 12 -7.78 2.66 2.54
N PRO A 13 -8.35 3.42 3.48
CA PRO A 13 -9.79 3.59 3.56
C PRO A 13 -10.37 4.20 2.28
N PHE A 14 -11.66 3.99 2.03
CA PHE A 14 -12.36 4.67 0.95
C PHE A 14 -12.73 6.09 1.38
N GLY A 15 -12.29 7.09 0.61
CA GLY A 15 -12.64 8.49 0.82
C GLY A 15 -13.94 8.86 0.11
N ARG A 16 -14.74 9.73 0.73
CA ARG A 16 -15.80 10.47 0.02
C ARG A 16 -15.19 11.69 -0.68
N LEU A 17 -15.78 12.12 -1.79
CA LEU A 17 -15.39 13.36 -2.46
C LEU A 17 -15.48 14.54 -1.47
N GLY A 18 -14.39 15.30 -1.35
CA GLY A 18 -14.27 16.40 -0.38
C GLY A 18 -14.19 15.97 1.10
N GLY A 19 -14.05 14.67 1.38
CA GLY A 19 -14.03 14.10 2.73
C GLY A 19 -12.63 14.02 3.36
N GLY A 20 -12.45 13.06 4.27
CA GLY A 20 -11.26 12.95 5.12
C GLY A 20 -9.92 12.72 4.40
N LEU A 21 -9.93 12.28 3.14
CA LEU A 21 -8.72 12.07 2.35
C LEU A 21 -8.39 13.24 1.40
N LYS A 22 -9.18 14.33 1.39
CA LYS A 22 -9.02 15.41 0.41
C LYS A 22 -7.66 16.11 0.42
N GLY A 23 -6.95 16.05 1.56
CA GLY A 23 -5.68 16.73 1.76
C GLY A 23 -4.45 15.93 1.32
N TYR A 24 -4.62 14.69 0.86
CA TYR A 24 -3.53 13.83 0.45
C TYR A 24 -3.45 13.73 -1.07
N ALA A 25 -2.24 13.76 -1.62
CA ALA A 25 -2.06 13.38 -3.02
C ALA A 25 -2.28 11.87 -3.16
N ALA A 26 -2.69 11.43 -4.36
CA ALA A 26 -2.87 10.00 -4.63
C ALA A 26 -1.58 9.20 -4.42
N THR A 27 -0.42 9.80 -4.72
CA THR A 27 0.91 9.23 -4.47
C THR A 27 1.20 9.02 -3.00
N ASP A 28 0.74 9.91 -2.11
CA ASP A 28 0.95 9.78 -0.66
C ASP A 28 0.15 8.59 -0.10
N LEU A 29 -1.09 8.43 -0.57
CA LEU A 29 -1.95 7.30 -0.24
C LEU A 29 -1.37 5.98 -0.75
N GLY A 30 -0.85 5.99 -1.99
CA GLY A 30 -0.13 4.85 -2.56
C GLY A 30 1.12 4.48 -1.77
N ALA A 31 1.93 5.47 -1.40
CA ALA A 31 3.14 5.27 -0.59
C ALA A 31 2.80 4.72 0.81
N ALA A 32 1.71 5.18 1.43
CA ALA A 32 1.24 4.61 2.69
C ALA A 32 0.83 3.14 2.53
N ALA A 33 0.10 2.78 1.47
CA ALA A 33 -0.29 1.41 1.20
C ALA A 33 0.93 0.51 0.90
N ILE A 34 1.88 0.96 0.08
CA ILE A 34 3.09 0.20 -0.26
C ILE A 34 3.92 -0.09 1.00
N ARG A 35 4.20 0.94 1.82
CA ARG A 35 4.98 0.77 3.06
C ARG A 35 4.35 -0.26 4.00
N ALA A 36 3.05 -0.18 4.24
CA ALA A 36 2.33 -1.16 5.06
C ALA A 36 2.32 -2.56 4.43
N GLY A 37 2.32 -2.65 3.09
CA GLY A 37 2.38 -3.90 2.36
C GLY A 37 3.73 -4.61 2.49
N LEU A 38 4.82 -3.85 2.41
CA LEU A 38 6.18 -4.34 2.63
C LEU A 38 6.39 -4.78 4.08
N GLU A 39 5.97 -3.95 5.05
CA GLU A 39 6.06 -4.25 6.48
C GLU A 39 5.30 -5.55 6.83
N ARG A 40 4.05 -5.70 6.35
CA ARG A 40 3.26 -6.92 6.56
C ARG A 40 3.86 -8.15 5.86
N ALA A 41 4.51 -7.96 4.72
CA ALA A 41 5.20 -9.03 4.01
C ALA A 41 6.57 -9.38 4.61
N GLY A 42 7.11 -8.54 5.50
CA GLY A 42 8.46 -8.69 6.05
C GLY A 42 9.56 -8.52 4.99
N VAL A 43 9.31 -7.67 3.98
CA VAL A 43 10.23 -7.42 2.85
C VAL A 43 10.90 -6.06 3.03
N GLU A 44 12.22 -6.03 2.91
CA GLU A 44 12.97 -4.78 2.99
C GLU A 44 12.84 -3.97 1.69
N PRO A 45 12.80 -2.62 1.73
CA PRO A 45 12.60 -1.80 0.53
C PRO A 45 13.61 -2.02 -0.59
N GLY A 46 14.82 -2.48 -0.28
CA GLY A 46 15.87 -2.77 -1.27
C GLY A 46 15.66 -4.08 -2.05
N GLU A 47 14.66 -4.88 -1.70
CA GLU A 47 14.35 -6.17 -2.35
C GLU A 47 13.30 -6.04 -3.47
N VAL A 48 12.79 -4.83 -3.73
CA VAL A 48 11.70 -4.54 -4.69
C VAL A 48 12.14 -3.59 -5.80
#